data_AF-A0A5K1AWB7-F1
#
_entry.id   AF-A0A5K1AWB7-F1
#
_cell.length_a   1.000
_cell.length_b   1.000
_cell.length_c   1.000
_cell.angle_alpha   90.00
_cell.angle_beta   90.00
_cell.angle_gamma   90.00
#
_symmetry.space_group_name_H-M   'P 1'
#
loop_
_entity.id
_entity.type
_entity.pdbx_description
1 polymer ?
#
loop_
_entity_poly.entity_id
_entity_poly.type
_entity_poly.pdbx_seq_one_letter_code
_entity_poly.pdbx_strand_id
1 'polypeptide(L)'
;YHIPRSFLKPTGNLLVLFEETGGDPYKITVETVAREIICSFVSEGHPPHVRSWERKEAQIRAIATEDLKPMVNLKCDNHKIIQSIEFVSFGNPLGICGNFTLGDCDAPSARSVVEK
;
A
#
# COMPACT_ATOMS: atom_id res chain seq x y z
N TYR A 1 -0.71 2.36 -15.89
CA TYR A 1 -1.13 1.01 -15.44
C TYR A 1 0.09 0.27 -14.90
N HIS A 2 -0.04 -0.55 -13.85
CA HIS A 2 1.08 -1.34 -13.32
C HIS A 2 0.97 -2.80 -13.75
N ILE A 3 2.02 -3.32 -14.40
CA ILE A 3 2.14 -4.73 -14.76
C ILE A 3 2.87 -5.46 -13.62
N PRO A 4 2.23 -6.44 -12.93
CA PRO A 4 2.89 -7.20 -11.89
C PRO A 4 4.14 -7.93 -12.40
N ARG A 5 5.23 -7.88 -11.63
CA ARG A 5 6.48 -8.57 -11.99
C ARG A 5 6.29 -10.08 -12.15
N SER A 6 5.34 -10.68 -11.44
CA SER A 6 4.99 -12.10 -11.56
C SER A 6 4.46 -12.50 -12.94
N PHE A 7 4.04 -11.53 -13.78
CA PHE A 7 3.56 -11.79 -15.14
C PHE A 7 4.69 -11.69 -16.18
N LEU A 8 5.86 -11.16 -15.78
CA LEU A 8 6.99 -10.94 -16.68
C LEU A 8 7.96 -12.13 -16.64
N LYS A 9 8.40 -12.56 -17.81
CA LYS A 9 9.54 -13.46 -18.02
C LYS A 9 10.85 -12.65 -18.08
N PRO A 10 12.02 -13.27 -17.85
CA PRO A 10 13.30 -12.57 -18.01
C PRO A 10 13.50 -11.97 -19.41
N THR A 11 13.04 -12.66 -20.46
CA THR A 11 13.11 -12.20 -21.86
C THR A 11 11.90 -12.70 -22.66
N GLY A 12 11.65 -12.10 -23.83
CA GLY A 12 10.62 -12.57 -24.77
C GLY A 12 9.18 -12.32 -24.35
N ASN A 13 8.93 -11.28 -23.55
CA ASN A 13 7.56 -10.85 -23.22
C ASN A 13 6.88 -10.21 -24.43
N LEU A 14 5.59 -10.46 -24.61
CA LEU A 14 4.73 -9.77 -25.56
C LEU A 14 3.74 -8.91 -24.79
N LEU A 15 3.73 -7.61 -25.05
CA LEU A 15 2.74 -6.68 -24.52
C LEU A 15 1.78 -6.28 -25.64
N VAL A 16 0.48 -6.52 -25.43
CA VAL A 16 -0.58 -6.09 -26.35
C VAL A 16 -1.36 -4.98 -25.67
N LEU A 17 -1.46 -3.82 -26.33
CA LEU A 17 -2.15 -2.64 -25.83
C LEU A 17 -3.36 -2.36 -26.73
N PHE A 18 -4.51 -2.15 -26.11
CA PHE A 18 -5.73 -1.73 -26.80
C PHE A 18 -6.07 -0.31 -26.38
N GLU A 19 -6.44 0.52 -27.35
CA GLU A 19 -7.01 1.83 -27.12
C GLU A 19 -8.53 1.67 -27.28
N GLU A 20 -9.30 1.96 -26.21
CA GLU A 20 -10.74 1.69 -26.15
C GLU A 20 -11.62 2.94 -26.25
N THR A 21 -11.07 4.13 -25.97
CA THR A 21 -11.84 5.35 -25.72
C THR A 21 -11.58 6.48 -26.73
N GLY A 22 -10.77 6.24 -27.77
CA GLY A 22 -10.30 7.25 -28.70
C GLY A 22 -9.07 7.98 -28.16
N GLY A 23 -7.89 7.66 -28.70
CA GLY A 23 -6.61 8.27 -28.32
C GLY A 23 -5.52 8.00 -29.36
N ASP A 24 -4.31 8.52 -29.12
CA ASP A 24 -3.13 8.25 -29.95
C ASP A 24 -2.22 7.21 -29.28
N PRO A 25 -2.20 5.94 -29.76
CA PRO A 25 -1.40 4.89 -29.16
C PRO A 25 0.11 5.14 -29.23
N TYR A 26 0.58 5.98 -30.16
CA TYR A 26 2.01 6.31 -30.28
C TYR A 26 2.52 7.15 -29.11
N LYS A 27 1.63 7.73 -28.29
CA LYS A 27 1.99 8.47 -27.09
C LYS A 27 2.13 7.59 -25.84
N ILE A 28 1.87 6.29 -25.94
CA ILE A 28 2.03 5.35 -24.83
C ILE A 28 3.53 5.05 -24.64
N THR A 29 4.03 5.29 -23.43
CA THR A 29 5.39 4.89 -23.03
C THR A 29 5.35 3.75 -22.03
N VAL A 30 6.36 2.88 -22.10
CA VAL A 30 6.56 1.77 -21.17
C VAL A 30 7.82 2.05 -20.38
N GLU A 31 7.63 2.32 -19.10
CA GLU A 31 8.71 2.71 -18.20
C GLU A 31 8.91 1.67 -17.11
N THR A 32 10.16 1.49 -16.70
CA THR A 32 10.48 0.72 -15.50
C THR A 32 10.43 1.62 -14.28
N VAL A 33 9.51 1.31 -13.36
CA VAL A 33 9.42 2.02 -12.09
C VAL A 33 10.06 1.17 -10.98
N ALA A 34 11.05 1.73 -10.30
CA ALA A 34 11.60 1.17 -9.07
C ALA A 34 10.75 1.61 -7.89
N ARG A 35 10.03 0.68 -7.26
CA ARG A 35 9.41 0.90 -5.94
C ARG A 35 10.47 0.66 -4.86
N GLU A 36 11.08 1.75 -4.41
CA GLU A 36 11.98 1.77 -3.25
C GLU A 36 11.25 2.26 -2.00
N ILE A 37 10.31 3.17 -2.19
CA ILE A 37 9.44 3.68 -1.14
C ILE A 37 8.15 2.86 -1.11
N ILE A 38 7.80 2.37 0.07
CA ILE A 38 6.50 1.80 0.39
C ILE A 38 5.79 2.74 1.35
N CYS A 39 4.49 2.96 1.13
CA CYS A 39 3.68 3.83 1.97
C CYS A 39 2.30 3.21 2.15
N SER A 40 1.63 3.62 3.21
CA SER A 40 0.28 3.19 3.55
C SER A 40 -0.40 4.25 4.39
N PHE A 41 -1.72 4.21 4.44
CA PHE A 41 -2.55 5.07 5.25
C PHE A 41 -3.64 4.21 5.89
N VAL A 42 -3.88 4.42 7.18
CA VAL A 42 -4.99 3.80 7.91
C VAL A 42 -5.65 4.87 8.77
N SER A 43 -6.97 4.88 8.79
CA SER A 43 -7.74 5.72 9.71
C SER A 43 -8.28 4.89 10.86
N GLU A 44 -8.69 5.55 11.94
CA GLU A 44 -9.30 4.88 13.10
C GLU A 44 -10.57 4.08 12.75
N GLY A 45 -11.28 4.49 11.69
CA GLY A 45 -12.46 3.81 11.19
C GLY A 45 -12.19 2.69 10.18
N HIS A 46 -10.93 2.39 9.86
CA HIS A 46 -10.64 1.30 8.91
C HIS A 46 -11.11 -0.05 9.47
N PRO A 47 -11.80 -0.87 8.66
CA PRO A 47 -12.22 -2.17 9.11
C PRO A 47 -11.00 -3.09 9.32
N PRO A 48 -11.12 -4.08 10.22
CA PRO A 48 -10.12 -5.12 10.38
C PRO A 48 -9.89 -5.91 9.09
N HIS A 49 -8.73 -6.55 8.99
CA HIS A 49 -8.43 -7.43 7.87
C HIS A 49 -9.44 -8.57 7.76
N VAL A 50 -9.78 -8.99 6.54
CA VAL A 50 -10.79 -10.04 6.29
C VAL A 50 -10.49 -11.37 7.00
N ARG A 51 -9.21 -11.67 7.25
CA ARG A 51 -8.76 -12.86 8.00
C ARG A 51 -9.03 -12.78 9.50
N SER A 52 -9.38 -11.61 10.04
CA SER A 52 -9.79 -11.47 11.44
C SER A 52 -11.21 -12.02 11.69
N TRP A 53 -11.91 -12.45 10.65
CA TRP A 53 -13.29 -12.92 10.69
C TRP A 53 -13.38 -14.37 10.21
N GLU A 54 -14.21 -15.16 10.89
CA GLU A 54 -14.60 -16.50 10.44
C GLU A 54 -16.11 -16.63 10.37
N ARG A 55 -16.59 -17.59 9.57
CA ARG A 55 -17.99 -17.96 9.52
C ARG A 55 -18.19 -19.31 10.18
N LYS A 56 -18.90 -19.33 11.31
CA LYS A 56 -19.25 -20.55 12.04
C LYS A 56 -20.75 -20.58 12.29
N GLU A 57 -21.40 -21.71 11.99
CA GLU A 57 -22.87 -21.88 12.14
C GLU A 57 -23.68 -20.77 11.43
N ALA A 58 -23.26 -20.42 10.22
CA ALA A 58 -23.82 -19.34 9.41
C ALA A 58 -23.71 -17.91 10.01
N GLN A 59 -23.08 -17.73 11.17
CA GLN A 59 -22.80 -16.45 11.80
C GLN A 59 -21.36 -16.01 11.53
N ILE A 60 -21.14 -14.72 11.28
CA ILE A 60 -19.80 -14.13 11.18
C ILE A 60 -19.34 -13.78 12.59
N ARG A 61 -18.17 -14.26 12.99
CA ARG A 61 -17.59 -14.02 14.31
C ARG A 61 -16.11 -13.61 14.14
N ALA A 62 -15.62 -12.76 15.03
CA ALA A 62 -14.20 -12.42 15.05
C ALA A 62 -13.38 -13.61 15.59
N ILE A 63 -12.25 -13.93 14.95
CA ILE A 63 -11.35 -15.01 15.36
C ILE A 63 -10.55 -14.61 16.61
N ALA A 64 -10.12 -13.35 16.69
CA ALA A 64 -9.43 -12.75 17.83
C ALA A 64 -9.85 -11.28 17.99
N THR A 65 -10.13 -10.85 19.22
CA THR A 65 -10.56 -9.48 19.55
C THR A 65 -9.45 -8.44 19.45
N GLU A 66 -8.19 -8.85 19.60
CA GLU A 66 -7.02 -7.94 19.49
C GLU A 66 -6.70 -7.57 18.03
N ASP A 67 -7.03 -8.44 17.07
CA ASP A 67 -6.80 -8.26 15.63
C ASP A 67 -7.87 -7.40 14.93
N LEU A 68 -8.76 -6.77 15.72
CA LEU A 68 -9.80 -5.88 15.22
C LEU A 68 -9.38 -4.40 15.21
N LYS A 69 -8.13 -4.10 15.58
CA LYS A 69 -7.62 -2.73 15.48
C LYS A 69 -7.19 -2.43 14.04
N PRO A 70 -7.42 -1.20 13.56
CA PRO A 70 -6.84 -0.74 12.32
C PRO A 70 -5.32 -0.89 12.36
N MET A 71 -4.75 -1.54 11.35
CA MET A 71 -3.32 -1.82 11.29
C MET A 71 -2.80 -1.59 9.88
N VAL A 72 -1.61 -1.00 9.82
CA VAL A 72 -0.81 -0.95 8.60
C VAL A 72 0.20 -2.09 8.62
N ASN A 73 0.25 -2.86 7.53
CA ASN A 73 1.30 -3.84 7.29
C ASN A 73 2.19 -3.34 6.15
N LEU A 74 3.43 -2.99 6.48
CA LEU A 74 4.46 -2.63 5.49
C LEU A 74 5.35 -3.84 5.24
N LYS A 75 5.43 -4.24 3.96
CA LYS A 75 6.27 -5.35 3.54
C LYS A 75 7.08 -4.95 2.32
N CYS A 76 8.38 -5.22 2.37
CA CYS A 76 9.27 -5.10 1.23
C CYS A 76 9.26 -6.40 0.39
N ASP A 77 9.58 -6.27 -0.90
CA ASP A 77 9.87 -7.42 -1.76
C ASP A 77 11.01 -8.28 -1.17
N ASN A 78 11.06 -9.56 -1.57
CA ASN A 78 12.12 -10.47 -1.16
C ASN A 78 13.50 -9.84 -1.43
N HIS A 79 14.38 -9.88 -0.43
CA HIS A 79 15.74 -9.28 -0.40
C HIS A 79 15.83 -7.77 -0.16
N LYS A 80 14.71 -7.07 0.07
CA LYS A 80 14.73 -5.67 0.51
C LYS A 80 14.40 -5.56 2.00
N ILE A 81 15.06 -4.61 2.68
CA ILE A 81 14.79 -4.26 4.07
C ILE A 81 14.40 -2.78 4.14
N ILE A 82 13.56 -2.43 5.13
CA ILE A 82 13.26 -1.03 5.42
C ILE A 82 14.51 -0.41 6.05
N GLN A 83 15.08 0.59 5.40
CA GLN A 83 16.30 1.25 5.87
C GLN A 83 16.05 2.59 6.57
N SER A 84 15.01 3.31 6.15
CA SER A 84 14.68 4.62 6.69
C SER A 84 13.19 4.90 6.56
N ILE A 85 12.72 5.86 7.36
CA ILE A 85 11.35 6.36 7.35
C ILE A 85 11.37 7.77 6.80
N GLU A 86 10.84 7.94 5.59
CA GLU A 86 10.80 9.24 4.91
C GLU A 86 9.75 10.16 5.53
N PHE A 87 8.58 9.61 5.84
CA PHE A 87 7.46 10.32 6.45
C PHE A 87 6.67 9.42 7.40
N VAL A 88 6.24 10.00 8.51
CA VAL A 88 5.31 9.39 9.47
C VAL A 88 4.52 10.50 10.13
N SER A 89 3.22 10.28 10.29
CA SER A 89 2.33 11.19 11.00
C SER A 89 1.24 10.37 11.69
N PHE A 90 0.86 10.80 12.89
CA PHE A 90 -0.29 10.26 13.60
C PHE A 90 -1.20 11.42 14.00
N GLY A 91 -2.28 11.60 13.23
CA GLY A 91 -3.15 12.77 13.30
C GLY A 91 -3.92 12.94 12.00
N ASN A 92 -3.80 14.09 11.34
CA ASN A 92 -4.51 14.41 10.10
C ASN A 92 -3.58 14.73 8.91
N PRO A 93 -2.71 13.79 8.48
CA PRO A 93 -1.83 14.03 7.33
C PRO A 93 -2.62 14.32 6.05
N LEU A 94 -2.04 15.16 5.19
CA LEU A 94 -2.62 15.57 3.91
C LEU A 94 -1.85 14.93 2.75
N GLY A 95 -2.51 14.81 1.60
CA GLY A 95 -1.91 14.28 0.37
C GLY A 95 -2.14 12.78 0.18
N ILE A 96 -1.24 12.14 -0.57
CA ILE A 96 -1.35 10.74 -0.97
C ILE A 96 -0.03 10.00 -0.78
N CYS A 97 -0.08 8.68 -0.88
CA CYS A 97 1.09 7.80 -0.83
C CYS A 97 2.20 8.29 -1.77
N GLY A 98 3.37 8.63 -1.21
CA GLY A 98 4.52 9.19 -1.93
C GLY A 98 4.60 10.72 -1.95
N ASN A 99 3.59 11.42 -1.42
CA ASN A 99 3.59 12.87 -1.25
C ASN A 99 2.70 13.27 -0.06
N PHE A 100 2.92 12.64 1.09
CA PHE A 100 2.24 13.02 2.32
C PHE A 100 2.89 14.25 2.94
N THR A 101 2.06 15.08 3.57
CA THR A 101 2.47 16.28 4.29
C THR A 101 1.77 16.33 5.64
N LEU A 102 2.36 17.05 6.60
CA LEU A 102 1.74 17.26 7.91
C LEU A 102 0.47 18.09 7.77
N GLY A 103 -0.55 17.74 8.56
CA GLY A 103 -1.71 18.58 8.78
C GLY A 103 -1.60 19.40 10.06
N ASP A 104 -2.72 19.95 10.50
CA ASP A 104 -2.80 20.81 11.70
C ASP A 104 -2.71 20.03 13.03
N CYS A 105 -2.82 18.71 12.99
CA CYS A 105 -2.78 17.80 14.13
C CYS A 105 -1.80 16.67 13.84
N ASP A 106 -0.75 16.57 14.65
CA ASP A 106 0.24 15.50 14.56
C ASP A 106 0.83 15.20 15.93
N ALA A 107 1.05 13.92 16.24
CA ALA A 107 1.71 13.49 17.46
C ALA A 107 3.24 13.48 17.30
N PRO A 108 4.01 14.28 18.08
CA PRO A 108 5.47 14.35 17.96
C PRO A 108 6.18 13.01 18.22
N SER A 109 5.54 12.11 18.96
CA SER A 109 6.07 10.79 19.29
C SER A 109 5.91 9.75 18.17
N ALA A 110 5.16 10.07 17.10
CA ALA A 110 4.84 9.12 16.04
C ALA A 110 6.10 8.46 15.45
N ARG A 111 7.16 9.26 15.22
CA ARG A 111 8.44 8.76 14.70
C ARG A 111 9.14 7.77 15.63
N SER A 112 9.23 8.08 16.92
CA SER A 112 9.88 7.18 17.90
C SER A 112 9.15 5.84 18.08
N VAL A 113 7.86 5.76 17.74
CA VAL A 113 7.10 4.51 17.84
C VAL A 113 7.43 3.55 16.70
N VAL A 114 7.73 4.10 15.52
CA VAL A 114 8.00 3.31 14.30
C VAL A 114 9.49 3.05 14.06
N GLU A 115 10.37 3.93 14.54
CA GLU A 115 11.82 3.74 14.54
C GLU A 115 12.21 2.92 15.78
N LYS A 116 12.17 1.59 15.66
CA LYS A 116 12.68 0.66 16.69
C LYS A 116 13.95 -0.03 16.23
#